data_AF-A0A8T3VW22-F1
#
_entry.id   AF-A0A8T3VW22-F1
#
_cell.length_a   1.000
_cell.length_b   1.000
_cell.length_c   1.000
_cell.angle_alpha   90.00
_cell.angle_beta   90.00
_cell.angle_gamma   90.00
#
_symmetry.space_group_name_H-M   'P 1'
#
loop_
_entity.id
_entity.type
_entity.pdbx_description
1 polymer ?
#
loop_
_entity_poly.entity_id
_entity_poly.type
_entity_poly.pdbx_seq_one_letter_code
_entity_poly.pdbx_strand_id
1 'polypeptide(L)'
;MMNWDTEKLEEMTNTQNEFTKIKLNYTKIAEKYFEMINKTRKNGDIIPLVFKDVEVAYNGKVKDDLKEIEVSDEILSLIEEKEQERQIMHIKHFSRSISHQAWFDFLDQEVKDFINKYTEYEDLIIQIN
;
A
#
# COMPACT_ATOMS: atom_id res chain seq x y z
N MET A 1 -14.92 13.67 -8.18
CA MET A 1 -15.65 12.44 -8.60
C MET A 1 -15.31 12.24 -10.07
N MET A 2 -14.59 11.22 -10.53
CA MET A 2 -13.91 10.09 -9.92
C MET A 2 -12.61 10.02 -10.75
N ASN A 3 -11.46 10.39 -10.19
CA ASN A 3 -10.18 10.26 -10.91
C ASN A 3 -9.75 8.78 -10.97
N TRP A 4 -10.63 7.84 -10.67
CA TRP A 4 -10.36 6.41 -10.65
C TRP A 4 -11.05 5.76 -11.85
N ASP A 5 -10.29 4.98 -12.60
CA ASP A 5 -10.80 4.05 -13.59
C ASP A 5 -11.41 2.84 -12.86
N THR A 6 -12.74 2.86 -12.72
CA THR A 6 -13.48 1.85 -11.96
C THR A 6 -13.45 0.49 -12.63
N GLU A 7 -13.50 0.42 -13.96
CA GLU A 7 -13.43 -0.84 -14.70
C GLU A 7 -12.09 -1.53 -14.45
N LYS A 8 -11.01 -0.76 -14.47
CA LYS A 8 -9.67 -1.27 -14.17
C LYS A 8 -9.51 -1.74 -12.72
N LEU A 9 -10.08 -1.02 -11.75
CA LEU A 9 -10.05 -1.43 -10.35
C LEU A 9 -10.82 -2.73 -10.12
N GLU A 10 -11.95 -2.91 -10.80
CA GLU A 10 -12.71 -4.16 -10.78
C GLU A 10 -11.91 -5.31 -11.41
N GLU A 11 -11.26 -5.07 -12.56
CA GLU A 11 -10.37 -6.07 -13.19
C GLU A 11 -9.23 -6.48 -12.25
N MET A 12 -8.55 -5.51 -11.63
CA MET A 12 -7.48 -5.77 -10.66
C MET A 12 -7.99 -6.56 -9.45
N THR A 13 -9.20 -6.27 -8.97
CA THR A 13 -9.81 -6.98 -7.83
C THR A 13 -10.17 -8.43 -8.16
N ASN A 14 -10.61 -8.67 -9.40
CA ASN A 14 -11.01 -9.98 -9.88
C ASN A 14 -9.80 -10.83 -10.29
N THR A 15 -8.69 -10.20 -10.68
CA THR A 15 -7.45 -10.88 -11.06
C THR A 15 -6.67 -11.26 -9.80
N GLN A 16 -6.55 -12.56 -9.54
CA GLN A 16 -5.73 -13.04 -8.44
C GLN A 16 -4.25 -12.96 -8.80
N ASN A 17 -3.44 -12.35 -7.92
CA ASN A 17 -2.00 -12.49 -7.98
C ASN A 17 -1.62 -13.89 -7.48
N GLU A 18 -1.01 -14.71 -8.32
CA GLU A 18 -0.62 -16.10 -7.98
C GLU A 18 0.51 -16.18 -6.95
N PHE A 19 1.19 -15.05 -6.67
CA PHE A 19 2.40 -15.01 -5.87
C PHE A 19 2.22 -14.46 -4.46
N THR A 20 1.11 -13.76 -4.18
CA THR A 20 0.79 -13.22 -2.85
C THR A 20 -0.24 -14.11 -2.16
N LYS A 21 -0.14 -14.24 -0.84
CA LYS A 21 -1.13 -14.98 -0.05
C LYS A 21 -2.40 -14.16 0.17
N ILE A 22 -2.31 -12.83 -0.01
CA ILE A 22 -3.41 -11.92 0.26
C ILE A 22 -4.07 -11.50 -1.05
N LYS A 23 -5.40 -11.64 -1.10
CA LYS A 23 -6.25 -11.09 -2.15
C LYS A 23 -6.83 -9.75 -1.69
N LEU A 24 -6.60 -8.71 -2.49
CA LEU A 24 -6.98 -7.33 -2.18
C LEU A 24 -8.25 -6.88 -2.92
N ASN A 25 -9.01 -6.00 -2.29
CA ASN A 25 -10.12 -5.27 -2.91
C ASN A 25 -9.64 -3.90 -3.40
N TYR A 26 -9.18 -3.82 -4.64
CA TYR A 26 -8.61 -2.59 -5.19
C TYR A 26 -9.64 -1.47 -5.31
N THR A 27 -10.93 -1.79 -5.53
CA THR A 27 -12.01 -0.80 -5.50
C THR A 27 -12.08 -0.10 -4.14
N LYS A 28 -12.10 -0.85 -3.04
CA LYS A 28 -12.12 -0.27 -1.69
C LYS A 28 -10.81 0.43 -1.32
N ILE A 29 -9.66 -0.10 -1.76
CA ILE A 29 -8.38 0.58 -1.56
C ILE A 29 -8.42 1.96 -2.21
N ALA A 30 -8.91 2.07 -3.44
CA ALA A 30 -9.02 3.35 -4.15
C ALA A 30 -9.99 4.33 -3.46
N GLU A 31 -11.13 3.85 -2.95
CA GLU A 31 -12.09 4.66 -2.17
C GLU A 31 -11.45 5.27 -0.91
N LYS A 32 -10.51 4.55 -0.30
CA LYS A 32 -9.85 4.92 0.96
C LYS A 32 -8.42 5.43 0.80
N TYR A 33 -7.90 5.48 -0.42
CA TYR A 33 -6.46 5.63 -0.65
C TYR A 33 -5.85 6.88 -0.01
N PHE A 34 -6.41 8.05 -0.31
CA PHE A 34 -5.95 9.32 0.26
C PHE A 34 -6.21 9.42 1.76
N GLU A 35 -7.29 8.81 2.26
CA GLU A 35 -7.60 8.75 3.69
C GLU A 35 -6.52 7.96 4.43
N MET A 36 -6.15 6.78 3.91
CA MET A 36 -5.11 5.93 4.46
C MET A 36 -3.75 6.63 4.48
N ILE A 37 -3.30 7.21 3.36
CA ILE A 37 -2.03 7.96 3.30
C ILE A 37 -1.99 9.05 4.37
N ASN A 38 -3.07 9.82 4.47
CA ASN A 38 -3.16 10.92 5.43
C ASN A 38 -3.11 10.42 6.88
N LYS A 39 -3.78 9.30 7.16
CA LYS A 39 -3.83 8.69 8.48
C LYS A 39 -2.48 8.09 8.87
N THR A 40 -1.84 7.33 7.99
CA THR A 40 -0.52 6.74 8.28
C THR A 40 0.53 7.82 8.48
N ARG A 41 0.56 8.86 7.64
CA ARG A 41 1.53 9.95 7.77
C ARG A 41 1.42 10.69 9.10
N LYS A 42 0.20 10.93 9.59
CA LYS A 42 -0.02 11.54 10.91
C LYS A 42 0.51 10.69 12.07
N ASN A 43 0.66 9.38 11.86
CA ASN A 43 1.10 8.41 12.87
C ASN A 43 2.55 7.95 12.67
N GLY A 44 3.33 8.62 11.82
CA GLY A 44 4.72 8.21 11.55
C GLY A 44 4.81 6.88 10.81
N ASP A 45 3.85 6.59 9.93
CA ASP A 45 3.71 5.29 9.27
C ASP A 45 3.47 5.43 7.77
N ILE A 46 3.55 4.30 7.06
CA ILE A 46 3.35 4.22 5.61
C ILE A 46 2.29 3.17 5.26
N ILE A 47 1.59 3.39 4.15
CA ILE A 47 0.69 2.38 3.59
C ILE A 47 1.52 1.21 3.02
N PRO A 48 0.99 -0.03 2.99
CA PRO A 48 1.64 -1.17 2.34
C PRO A 48 2.01 -0.86 0.88
N LEU A 49 3.15 -1.37 0.41
CA LEU A 49 3.62 -1.09 -0.95
C LEU A 49 2.60 -1.53 -2.00
N VAL A 50 1.99 -2.69 -1.82
CA VAL A 50 0.96 -3.24 -2.75
C VAL A 50 -0.31 -2.41 -2.83
N PHE A 51 -0.59 -1.54 -1.85
CA PHE A 51 -1.74 -0.64 -1.95
C PHE A 51 -1.50 0.47 -2.97
N LYS A 52 -0.24 0.80 -3.30
CA LYS A 52 0.10 1.78 -4.33
C LYS A 52 -0.24 1.29 -5.74
N ASP A 53 -0.52 0.00 -5.93
CA ASP A 53 -0.92 -0.52 -7.24
C ASP A 53 -2.22 0.13 -7.76
N VAL A 54 -3.12 0.60 -6.88
CA VAL A 54 -4.33 1.32 -7.31
C VAL A 54 -4.01 2.55 -8.14
N GLU A 55 -2.85 3.18 -7.94
CA GLU A 55 -2.44 4.38 -8.69
C GLU A 55 -2.38 4.15 -10.20
N VAL A 56 -2.21 2.89 -10.63
CA VAL A 56 -2.26 2.49 -12.05
C VAL A 56 -3.65 2.72 -12.67
N ALA A 57 -4.70 2.78 -11.85
CA ALA A 57 -6.06 3.16 -12.23
C ALA A 57 -6.40 4.62 -11.92
N TYR A 58 -5.42 5.45 -11.55
CA TYR A 58 -5.64 6.86 -11.28
C TYR A 58 -5.44 7.73 -12.53
N ASN A 59 -6.50 8.41 -12.97
CA ASN A 59 -6.55 9.33 -14.11
C ASN A 59 -6.01 10.74 -13.78
N GLY A 60 -5.15 10.87 -12.77
CA GLY A 60 -4.57 12.14 -12.32
C GLY A 60 -3.15 11.95 -11.79
N LYS A 61 -2.66 12.93 -11.03
CA LYS A 61 -1.40 12.79 -10.28
C LYS A 61 -1.73 12.73 -8.81
N VAL A 62 -1.50 11.58 -8.17
CA VAL A 62 -1.77 11.37 -6.74
C VAL A 62 -1.18 12.49 -5.89
N LYS A 63 0.04 12.93 -6.20
CA LYS A 63 0.69 14.04 -5.50
C LYS A 63 -0.04 15.38 -5.57
N ASP A 64 -0.80 15.63 -6.64
CA ASP A 64 -1.52 16.89 -6.84
C ASP A 64 -2.86 16.87 -6.08
N ASP A 65 -3.43 15.67 -5.88
CA ASP A 65 -4.72 15.46 -5.19
C ASP A 65 -4.56 15.04 -3.72
N LEU A 66 -3.36 14.66 -3.30
CA LEU A 66 -3.04 14.37 -1.91
C LEU A 66 -3.05 15.68 -1.13
N LYS A 67 -3.85 15.73 -0.06
CA LYS A 67 -3.86 16.87 0.85
C LYS A 67 -2.51 16.98 1.54
N GLU A 68 -1.93 18.17 1.52
CA GLU A 68 -0.79 18.48 2.37
C GLU A 68 -1.22 18.42 3.84
N ILE A 69 -0.37 17.79 4.65
CA ILE A 69 -0.54 17.71 6.10
C ILE A 69 0.77 18.11 6.72
N GLU A 70 0.70 19.07 7.64
CA GLU A 70 1.83 19.41 8.50
C GLU A 70 2.01 18.31 9.54
N VAL A 71 3.23 17.78 9.60
CA VAL A 71 3.67 16.79 10.61
C VAL A 71 5.02 17.25 11.17
N SER A 72 5.32 16.84 12.40
CA SER A 72 6.59 17.20 13.04
C SER A 72 7.80 16.51 12.38
N ASP A 73 8.99 17.08 12.58
CA ASP A 73 10.26 16.48 12.13
C ASP A 73 10.48 15.07 12.69
N GLU A 74 10.01 14.82 13.92
CA GLU A 74 10.04 13.49 14.54
C GLU A 74 9.18 12.49 13.78
N ILE A 75 7.97 12.88 13.37
CA ILE A 75 7.07 12.04 12.57
C ILE A 75 7.66 11.81 11.16
N LEU A 76 8.26 12.83 10.56
CA LEU A 76 8.94 12.69 9.27
C LEU A 76 10.11 11.70 9.36
N SER A 77 10.90 11.77 10.43
CA SER A 77 12.01 10.85 10.66
C SER A 77 11.55 9.39 10.74
N LEU A 78 10.42 9.13 11.42
CA LEU A 78 9.81 7.79 11.49
C LEU A 78 9.34 7.28 10.12
N ILE A 79 8.76 8.16 9.30
CA ILE A 79 8.34 7.82 7.94
C ILE A 79 9.55 7.48 7.07
N GLU A 80 10.61 8.29 7.15
CA GLU A 80 11.84 8.08 6.40
C GLU A 80 12.53 6.76 6.75
N GLU A 81 12.58 6.39 8.04
CA GLU A 81 13.11 5.11 8.49
C GLU A 81 12.37 3.93 7.84
N LYS A 82 11.03 3.97 7.85
CA LYS A 82 10.21 2.91 7.24
C LYS A 82 10.36 2.82 5.72
N GLU A 83 10.43 3.94 5.01
CA GLU A 83 10.69 3.94 3.56
C GLU A 83 12.12 3.42 3.25
N GLN A 84 13.10 3.72 4.11
CA GLN A 84 14.46 3.16 3.99
C GLN A 84 14.47 1.63 4.19
N GLU A 85 13.78 1.10 5.19
CA GLU A 85 13.64 -0.34 5.41
C GLU A 85 13.04 -1.04 4.18
N ARG A 86 11.96 -0.48 3.62
CA ARG A 86 11.34 -0.98 2.39
C ARG A 86 12.32 -0.93 1.22
N GLN A 87 13.05 0.18 1.06
CA GLN A 87 14.02 0.34 -0.03
C GLN A 87 15.15 -0.70 0.06
N ILE A 88 15.61 -1.02 1.27
CA ILE A 88 16.60 -2.09 1.50
C ILE A 88 16.04 -3.44 1.02
N MET A 89 14.79 -3.77 1.35
CA MET A 89 14.16 -5.01 0.91
C MET A 89 14.00 -5.07 -0.61
N HIS A 90 13.63 -3.96 -1.24
CA HIS A 90 13.54 -3.84 -2.69
C HIS A 90 14.91 -4.04 -3.36
N ILE A 91 15.98 -3.43 -2.83
CA ILE A 91 17.35 -3.63 -3.33
C ILE A 91 17.76 -5.09 -3.19
N LYS A 92 17.51 -5.72 -2.04
CA LYS A 92 17.83 -7.14 -1.81
C LYS A 92 17.11 -8.05 -2.80
N HIS A 93 15.85 -7.74 -3.13
CA HIS A 93 15.10 -8.49 -4.13
C HIS A 93 15.74 -8.33 -5.51
N PHE A 94 16.00 -7.09 -5.94
CA PHE A 94 16.59 -6.78 -7.24
C PHE A 94 17.99 -7.36 -7.41
N SER A 95 18.84 -7.29 -6.37
CA SER A 95 20.18 -7.88 -6.35
C SER A 95 20.18 -9.40 -6.21
N ARG A 96 19.00 -10.03 -6.12
CA ARG A 96 18.81 -11.47 -5.90
C ARG A 96 19.42 -11.98 -4.59
N SER A 97 19.59 -11.09 -3.63
CA SER A 97 20.06 -11.43 -2.27
C SER A 97 18.95 -12.07 -1.41
N ILE A 98 17.69 -11.96 -1.86
CA ILE A 98 16.55 -12.71 -1.32
C ILE A 98 15.78 -13.38 -2.47
N SER A 99 15.04 -14.45 -2.16
CA SER A 99 14.18 -15.12 -3.12
C SER A 99 12.95 -14.28 -3.47
N HIS A 100 12.29 -14.59 -4.60
CA HIS A 100 10.98 -14.02 -4.93
C HIS A 100 9.96 -14.30 -3.82
N GLN A 101 9.95 -15.50 -3.25
CA GLN A 101 9.06 -15.83 -2.14
C GLN A 101 9.31 -14.95 -0.92
N ALA A 102 10.57 -14.69 -0.56
CA ALA A 102 10.89 -13.82 0.57
C ALA A 102 10.46 -12.36 0.33
N TRP A 103 10.48 -11.92 -0.93
CA TRP A 103 9.91 -10.61 -1.30
C TRP A 103 8.39 -10.59 -1.15
N PHE A 104 7.67 -11.61 -1.64
CA PHE A 104 6.21 -11.68 -1.48
C PHE A 104 5.78 -11.84 -0.02
N ASP A 105 6.51 -12.62 0.78
CA ASP A 105 6.26 -12.75 2.21
C ASP A 105 6.45 -11.40 2.94
N PHE A 106 7.42 -10.57 2.52
CA PHE A 106 7.58 -9.21 3.03
C PHE A 106 6.38 -8.31 2.68
N LEU A 107 5.90 -8.35 1.43
CA LEU A 107 4.73 -7.59 1.00
C LEU A 107 3.45 -8.03 1.74
N ASP A 108 3.25 -9.33 1.88
CA ASP A 108 2.13 -9.89 2.65
C ASP A 108 2.21 -9.46 4.12
N GLN A 109 3.41 -9.40 4.69
CA GLN A 109 3.62 -8.94 6.06
C GLN A 109 3.31 -7.45 6.23
N GLU A 110 3.71 -6.58 5.29
CA GLU A 110 3.34 -5.15 5.33
C GLU A 110 1.81 -4.98 5.40
N VAL A 111 1.05 -5.75 4.60
CA VAL A 111 -0.41 -5.69 4.62
C VAL A 111 -0.97 -6.18 5.96
N LYS A 112 -0.47 -7.31 6.48
CA LYS A 112 -0.92 -7.84 7.78
C LYS A 112 -0.67 -6.87 8.92
N ASP A 113 0.53 -6.29 8.98
CA ASP A 113 0.90 -5.34 10.02
C ASP A 113 0.06 -4.07 9.94
N PHE A 114 -0.20 -3.59 8.73
CA PHE A 114 -1.10 -2.46 8.51
C PHE A 114 -2.52 -2.76 9.01
N ILE A 115 -3.11 -3.88 8.63
CA ILE A 115 -4.48 -4.22 9.03
C ILE A 115 -4.59 -4.46 10.54
N ASN A 116 -3.59 -5.10 11.16
CA ASN A 116 -3.54 -5.29 12.61
C ASN A 116 -3.50 -3.95 13.37
N LYS A 117 -2.86 -2.92 12.79
CA LYS A 117 -2.76 -1.59 13.39
C LYS A 117 -3.96 -0.69 13.06
N TYR A 118 -4.52 -0.81 11.87
CA TYR A 118 -5.63 -0.01 11.36
C TYR A 118 -6.82 -0.91 11.02
N THR A 119 -7.42 -1.49 12.05
CA THR A 119 -8.49 -2.51 11.96
C THR A 119 -9.71 -2.03 11.18
N GLU A 120 -9.94 -0.72 11.10
CA GLU A 120 -11.02 -0.13 10.28
C GLU A 120 -10.86 -0.39 8.77
N TYR A 121 -9.70 -0.84 8.32
CA TYR A 121 -9.40 -1.18 6.92
C TYR A 121 -9.34 -2.69 6.68
N GLU A 122 -9.75 -3.54 7.63
CA GLU A 122 -9.78 -5.00 7.47
C GLU A 122 -10.53 -5.47 6.22
N ASP A 123 -11.55 -4.72 5.81
CA ASP A 123 -12.43 -5.04 4.70
C ASP A 123 -11.80 -4.80 3.30
N LEU A 124 -10.55 -4.30 3.27
CA LEU A 124 -9.70 -4.23 2.09
C LEU A 124 -9.15 -5.61 1.68
N ILE A 125 -9.11 -6.57 2.61
CA ILE A 125 -8.69 -7.95 2.35
C ILE A 125 -9.91 -8.80 1.98
N ILE A 126 -9.86 -9.45 0.81
CA ILE A 126 -10.89 -10.40 0.37
C ILE A 126 -10.61 -11.79 0.95
N GLN A 127 -9.34 -12.22 0.93
CA GLN A 127 -8.92 -13.55 1.35
C GLN A 127 -7.44 -13.59 1.74
N ILE A 128 -7.10 -14.50 2.66
CA ILE A 128 -5.72 -14.86 3.01
C ILE A 128 -5.58 -16.36 2.79
N ASN A 129 -4.61 -16.77 1.98
CA ASN A 129 -4.30 -18.17 1.63
C ASN A 129 -3.10 -18.74 2.38
#